data_AF-A0A9E0NF17-F1
#
_entry.id   AF-A0A9E0NF17-F1
#
_cell.length_a   1.000
_cell.length_b   1.000
_cell.length_c   1.000
_cell.angle_alpha   90.00
_cell.angle_beta   90.00
_cell.angle_gamma   90.00
#
_symmetry.space_group_name_H-M   'P 1'
#
loop_
_entity.id
_entity.type
_entity.pdbx_description
1 polymer ?
#
loop_
_entity_poly.entity_id
_entity_poly.type
_entity_poly.pdbx_seq_one_letter_code
_entity_poly.pdbx_strand_id
1 'polypeptide(L)' 'AQRHAGTDRDILAARHTLYIEARERNPKRWFSKTRNWSPIDAVTLNPERDCVVRAYSTASNKQGLAA' A
#
# COMPACT_ATOMS: atom_id res chain seq x y z
N ALA A 1 -2.92 7.56 -11.04
CA ALA A 1 -2.90 8.80 -10.23
C ALA A 1 -3.22 8.56 -8.75
N GLN A 2 -4.34 7.89 -8.41
CA GLN A 2 -4.82 7.74 -7.01
C GLN A 2 -3.82 7.16 -6.01
N ARG A 3 -3.08 6.09 -6.36
CA ARG A 3 -2.04 5.51 -5.48
C ARG A 3 -0.87 6.45 -5.24
N HIS A 4 -0.43 7.18 -6.26
CA HIS A 4 0.65 8.17 -6.13
C HIS A 4 0.20 9.44 -5.40
N ALA A 5 -1.11 9.71 -5.38
CA ALA A 5 -1.71 10.77 -4.58
C ALA A 5 -2.06 10.33 -3.14
N GLY A 6 -1.84 9.06 -2.78
CA GLY A 6 -2.12 8.52 -1.44
C GLY A 6 -3.62 8.32 -1.12
N THR A 7 -4.52 8.57 -2.07
CA THR A 7 -5.98 8.43 -1.88
C THR A 7 -6.46 6.99 -2.00
N ASP A 8 -5.57 6.05 -2.30
CA ASP A 8 -5.89 4.63 -2.45
C ASP A 8 -6.33 4.00 -1.13
N ARG A 9 -5.77 4.46 0.00
CA ARG A 9 -6.15 3.97 1.34
C ARG A 9 -7.63 4.20 1.64
N ASP A 10 -8.13 5.40 1.40
CA ASP A 10 -9.52 5.76 1.66
C ASP A 10 -10.48 4.99 0.73
N ILE A 11 -10.09 4.84 -0.54
CA ILE A 11 -10.86 4.06 -1.52
C ILE A 11 -10.94 2.60 -1.09
N LEU A 12 -9.84 2.00 -0.64
CA LEU A 12 -9.80 0.62 -0.19
C LEU A 12 -10.61 0.41 1.09
N ALA A 13 -10.55 1.35 2.04
CA ALA A 13 -11.36 1.33 3.25
C ALA A 13 -12.87 1.40 2.92
N ALA A 14 -13.27 2.32 2.05
CA ALA A 14 -14.66 2.45 1.61
C ALA A 14 -15.16 1.16 0.92
N ARG A 15 -14.33 0.53 0.09
CA ARG A 15 -14.65 -0.75 -0.55
C ARG A 15 -14.80 -1.87 0.46
N HIS A 16 -13.96 -1.92 1.49
CA HIS A 16 -14.06 -2.92 2.54
C HIS A 16 -15.42 -2.85 3.25
N THR A 17 -15.82 -1.64 3.69
CA THR A 17 -17.11 -1.40 4.33
C THR A 17 -18.29 -1.81 3.44
N LEU A 18 -18.28 -1.36 2.17
CA LEU A 18 -19.34 -1.70 1.21
C LEU A 18 -19.52 -3.22 1.03
N TYR A 19 -18.41 -3.96 0.97
CA TYR A 19 -18.46 -5.41 0.80
C TYR A 19 -18.93 -6.15 2.06
N ILE A 20 -18.62 -5.62 3.24
CA ILE A 20 -19.15 -6.15 4.51
C ILE A 20 -20.66 -5.97 4.55
N GLU A 21 -21.16 -4.75 4.32
CA GLU A 21 -22.60 -4.46 4.31
C GLU A 21 -23.35 -5.31 3.26
N ALA A 22 -22.77 -5.46 2.06
CA ALA A 22 -23.36 -6.28 1.01
C ALA A 22 -23.42 -7.77 1.39
N ARG A 23 -22.44 -8.26 2.16
CA ARG A 23 -22.45 -9.62 2.68
C ARG A 23 -23.50 -9.80 3.76
N GLU A 24 -23.60 -8.88 4.70
CA GLU A 24 -24.60 -8.89 5.76
C GLU A 24 -26.03 -8.85 5.21
N ARG A 25 -26.26 -8.06 4.15
CA ARG A 25 -27.57 -7.94 3.51
C ARG A 25 -28.02 -9.22 2.79
N ASN A 26 -27.10 -10.01 2.23
CA ASN A 26 -27.45 -11.26 1.56
C ASN A 26 -26.42 -12.38 1.82
N PRO A 27 -26.42 -12.98 3.02
CA PRO A 27 -25.42 -13.98 3.39
C PRO A 27 -25.44 -15.22 2.50
N LYS A 28 -26.61 -15.61 1.99
CA LYS A 28 -26.80 -16.80 1.14
C LYS A 28 -26.00 -16.73 -0.18
N ARG A 29 -25.72 -15.53 -0.68
CA ARG A 29 -24.91 -15.31 -1.88
C ARG A 29 -23.41 -15.49 -1.61
N TRP A 30 -22.97 -15.36 -0.36
CA TRP A 30 -21.56 -15.32 0.00
C TRP A 30 -21.16 -16.59 0.73
N PHE A 31 -20.45 -17.48 0.03
CA PHE A 31 -19.98 -18.74 0.60
C PHE A 31 -18.72 -18.57 1.48
N SER A 32 -17.94 -17.53 1.22
CA SER A 32 -16.65 -17.29 1.88
C SER A 32 -16.53 -15.85 2.38
N LYS A 33 -15.40 -15.56 3.05
CA LYS A 33 -15.07 -14.21 3.52
C LYS A 33 -14.99 -13.23 2.35
N THR A 34 -15.23 -11.95 2.64
CA THR A 34 -15.01 -10.87 1.68
C THR A 34 -13.53 -10.78 1.30
N ARG A 35 -13.25 -10.22 0.13
CA ARG A 35 -11.89 -10.00 -0.35
C ARG A 35 -11.09 -9.17 0.67
N ASN A 36 -9.81 -9.50 0.84
CA ASN A 36 -8.90 -8.67 1.62
C ASN A 36 -8.67 -7.34 0.89
N TRP A 37 -9.13 -6.25 1.49
CA TRP A 37 -9.00 -4.89 0.98
C TRP A 37 -7.91 -4.09 1.69
N SER A 38 -7.05 -4.74 2.49
CA SER A 38 -5.93 -4.05 3.12
C SER A 38 -4.99 -3.44 2.06
N PRO A 39 -4.51 -2.20 2.27
CA PRO A 39 -3.53 -1.60 1.39
C PRO A 39 -2.24 -2.43 1.36
N ILE A 40 -1.64 -2.55 0.18
CA ILE A 40 -0.31 -3.14 0.02
C ILE A 40 0.70 -2.01 0.09
N ASP A 41 1.59 -2.11 1.07
CA ASP A 41 2.68 -1.15 1.27
C ASP A 41 3.68 -1.15 0.10
N ALA A 42 4.66 -0.26 0.18
CA ALA A 42 5.74 -0.20 -0.80
C ALA A 42 6.47 -1.55 -0.84
N VAL A 43 6.60 -2.10 -2.05
CA VAL A 43 7.37 -3.32 -2.31
C VAL A 43 8.59 -2.95 -3.15
N THR A 44 9.75 -3.43 -2.76
CA THR A 44 11.00 -3.23 -3.50
C THR A 44 11.17 -4.35 -4.52
N LEU A 45 11.46 -3.99 -5.77
CA LEU A 45 11.93 -4.94 -6.76
C LEU A 45 13.43 -5.18 -6.50
N ASN A 46 13.78 -6.32 -5.87
CA ASN A 46 15.12 -6.73 -5.42
C ASN A 46 15.51 -6.24 -4.00
N PRO A 47 14.91 -6.80 -2.93
CA PRO A 47 15.17 -6.40 -1.55
C PRO A 47 16.61 -6.67 -1.09
N GLU A 48 17.34 -7.60 -1.72
CA GLU A 48 18.74 -7.90 -1.40
C GLU A 48 19.68 -6.70 -1.67
N ARG A 49 19.22 -5.73 -2.47
CA ARG A 49 19.97 -4.51 -2.78
C ARG A 49 19.63 -3.35 -1.83
N ASP A 50 18.76 -3.55 -0.85
CA ASP A 50 18.34 -2.49 0.08
C ASP A 50 19.53 -1.91 0.87
N CYS A 51 20.52 -2.72 1.22
CA CYS A 51 21.74 -2.26 1.89
C CYS A 51 22.58 -1.34 1.01
N VAL A 52 22.68 -1.66 -0.29
CA VAL A 52 23.41 -0.87 -1.28
C VAL A 52 22.67 0.44 -1.54
N VAL A 53 21.35 0.39 -1.78
CA VAL A 53 20.53 1.59 -1.97
C VAL A 53 20.60 2.51 -0.75
N ARG A 54 20.56 1.96 0.47
CA ARG A 54 20.72 2.72 1.72
C ARG A 54 22.11 3.35 1.86
N ALA A 55 23.17 2.63 1.49
CA ALA A 55 24.53 3.15 1.50
C ALA A 55 24.72 4.31 0.49
N TYR A 56 24.17 4.19 -0.72
CA TYR A 56 24.27 5.25 -1.74
C TYR A 56 23.44 6.49 -1.39
N SER A 57 22.23 6.31 -0.84
CA SER A 57 21.36 7.43 -0.45
C SER A 57 21.95 8.23 0.72
N THR A 58 22.58 7.56 1.70
CA THR A 58 23.31 8.24 2.79
C THR A 58 24.57 8.96 2.31
N ALA A 59 25.26 8.43 1.30
CA ALA A 59 26.43 9.08 0.69
C ALA A 59 26.05 10.33 -0.13
N SER A 60 24.96 10.27 -0.90
CA SER A 60 24.52 11.37 -1.77
C SER A 60 24.01 12.58 -0.98
N ASN A 61 23.43 12.37 0.21
CA ASN A 61 22.96 13.45 1.09
C ASN A 61 24.11 14.29 1.70
N LYS A 62 25.37 13.82 1.59
CA LYS A 62 26.55 14.56 2.08
C LYS A 62 27.17 15.50 1.05
N GLN A 63 26.66 15.54 -0.19
CA GLN A 63 27.19 16.43 -1.25
C GLN A 63 26.51 17.81 -1.30
N GLY A 64 25.59 18.12 -0.37
CA GLY A 64 24.81 19.36 -0.35
C GLY A 64 25.18 20.36 0.76
N LEU A 65 26.39 20.30 1.35
CA LEU A 65 26.84 21.27 2.35
C LEU A 65 28.23 21.82 2.00
N ALA A 66 28.27 22.68 0.98
CA ALA A 66 29.33 23.65 0.79
C ALA A 66 28.65 24.99 0.50
N ALA A 67 28.77 25.92 1.45
CA ALA A 67 28.35 27.33 1.36
C ALA A 67 29.58 28.20 1.14
#